data_AF-A0A255HRV0-F1
#
_entry.id   AF-A0A255HRV0-F1
#
_cell.length_a   1.000
_cell.length_b   1.000
_cell.length_c   1.000
_cell.angle_alpha   90.00
_cell.angle_beta   90.00
_cell.angle_gamma   90.00
#
_symmetry.space_group_name_H-M   'P 1'
#
loop_
_entity.id
_entity.type
_entity.pdbx_description
1 polymer ?
#
loop_
_entity_poly.entity_id
_entity_poly.type
_entity_poly.pdbx_seq_one_letter_code
_entity_poly.pdbx_strand_id
1 'polypeptide(L)'
;MKTKPKLILPTEAEDAQINAGIAADPGNPEWSATDFQRARPAKEFFGAATFEGMVSLKRKPGERGPQKSAVKERITIRLSPDIVSRFRASGPGWQARIDEALADWLSAHSPDELSA
;
A
#
# COMPACT_ATOMS: atom_id res chain seq x y z
N MET A 1 10.72 -0.61 -10.15
CA MET A 1 9.73 -1.63 -9.72
C MET A 1 10.07 -2.02 -8.28
N LYS A 2 9.16 -1.86 -7.31
CA LYS A 2 9.43 -2.30 -5.94
C LYS A 2 9.39 -3.83 -5.91
N THR A 3 10.54 -4.46 -5.68
CA THR A 3 10.64 -5.92 -5.49
C THR A 3 9.83 -6.32 -4.26
N LYS A 4 9.06 -7.41 -4.38
CA LYS A 4 8.34 -7.97 -3.22
C LYS A 4 9.38 -8.28 -2.13
N PRO A 5 9.13 -7.93 -0.86
CA PRO A 5 10.05 -8.29 0.22
C PRO A 5 10.23 -9.81 0.24
N LYS A 6 11.49 -10.27 0.32
CA LYS A 6 11.82 -11.69 0.41
C LYS A 6 11.41 -12.17 1.81
N LEU A 7 10.45 -13.09 1.87
CA LEU A 7 10.11 -13.78 3.11
C LEU A 7 11.30 -14.66 3.51
N ILE A 8 11.89 -14.37 4.67
CA ILE A 8 12.94 -15.19 5.28
C ILE A 8 12.26 -16.00 6.37
N LEU A 9 12.21 -17.31 6.19
CA LEU A 9 11.73 -18.23 7.21
C LEU A 9 12.87 -18.55 8.17
N PRO A 10 12.62 -18.66 9.49
CA PRO A 10 13.62 -19.16 10.42
C PRO A 10 14.16 -20.52 9.98
N THR A 11 15.43 -20.75 10.26
CA THR A 11 16.04 -22.08 10.21
C THR A 11 15.62 -22.90 11.43
N GLU A 12 15.79 -24.22 11.37
CA GLU A 12 15.46 -25.10 12.50
C GLU A 12 16.22 -24.74 13.79
N ALA A 13 17.48 -24.29 13.66
CA ALA A 13 18.26 -23.82 14.79
C ALA A 13 17.71 -22.51 15.38
N GLU A 14 17.24 -21.59 14.54
CA GLU A 14 16.60 -20.35 14.97
C GLU A 14 15.23 -20.60 15.61
N ASP A 15 14.42 -21.50 15.05
CA ASP A 15 13.16 -21.94 15.65
C ASP A 15 13.38 -22.60 17.02
N ALA A 16 14.40 -23.44 17.16
CA ALA A 16 14.77 -24.04 18.44
C ALA A 16 15.17 -22.97 19.48
N GLN A 17 15.91 -21.94 19.06
CA GLN A 17 16.27 -20.82 19.92
C GLN A 17 15.06 -19.97 20.32
N ILE A 18 14.12 -19.73 19.39
CA ILE A 18 12.87 -19.02 19.67
C ILE A 18 12.05 -19.79 20.71
N ASN A 19 11.88 -21.11 20.52
CA ASN A 19 11.12 -21.96 21.44
C ASN A 19 11.77 -22.04 22.82
N ALA A 20 13.11 -22.11 22.90
CA ALA A 20 13.82 -22.06 24.18
C ALA A 20 13.60 -20.74 24.92
N GLY A 21 13.54 -19.62 24.20
CA GLY A 21 13.22 -18.30 24.76
C GLY A 21 11.78 -18.24 25.29
N ILE A 22 10.82 -18.78 24.55
CA ILE A 22 9.41 -18.86 24.98
C ILE A 22 9.29 -19.71 26.27
N ALA A 23 9.94 -20.88 26.31
CA ALA A 23 9.92 -21.75 27.48
C ALA A 23 10.58 -21.14 28.73
N ALA A 24 11.53 -20.22 28.54
CA ALA A 24 12.22 -19.52 29.62
C ALA A 24 11.47 -18.27 30.14
N ASP A 25 10.35 -17.87 29.53
CA ASP A 25 9.54 -16.72 29.95
C ASP A 25 8.30 -17.15 30.77
N PRO A 26 8.38 -17.17 32.12
CA PRO A 26 7.25 -17.53 32.95
C PRO A 26 6.13 -16.46 32.97
N GLY A 27 6.40 -15.25 32.48
CA GLY A 27 5.43 -14.15 32.44
C GLY A 27 4.49 -14.18 31.22
N ASN A 28 4.84 -14.98 30.20
CA ASN A 28 4.08 -15.10 28.98
C ASN A 28 4.03 -16.57 28.51
N PRO A 29 3.33 -17.45 29.24
CA PRO A 29 3.26 -18.87 28.92
C PRO A 29 2.53 -19.11 27.59
N GLU A 30 2.89 -20.20 26.91
CA GLU A 30 2.17 -20.65 25.72
C GLU A 30 0.72 -21.01 26.06
N TRP A 31 -0.20 -20.69 25.15
CA TRP A 31 -1.60 -21.05 25.30
C TRP A 31 -1.80 -22.54 25.13
N SER A 32 -2.35 -23.19 26.16
CA SER A 32 -2.75 -24.60 26.11
C SER A 32 -4.12 -24.79 25.47
N ALA A 33 -4.48 -26.04 25.16
CA ALA A 33 -5.82 -26.37 24.69
C ALA A 33 -6.92 -25.96 25.69
N THR A 34 -6.63 -26.04 27.00
CA THR A 34 -7.55 -25.60 28.06
C THR A 34 -7.73 -24.08 28.05
N ASP A 35 -6.70 -23.31 27.70
CA ASP A 35 -6.78 -21.85 27.55
C ASP A 35 -7.72 -21.45 26.41
N PHE A 36 -7.66 -22.16 25.29
CA PHE A 36 -8.59 -21.95 24.18
C PHE A 36 -10.03 -22.30 24.55
N GLN A 37 -10.24 -23.38 25.32
CA GLN A 37 -11.58 -23.79 25.76
C GLN A 37 -12.25 -22.75 26.67
N ARG A 38 -11.46 -22.05 27.49
CA ARG A 38 -11.96 -20.98 28.38
C ARG A 38 -11.94 -19.59 27.75
N ALA A 39 -11.44 -19.45 26.53
CA ALA A 39 -11.37 -18.17 25.84
C ALA A 39 -12.77 -17.63 25.54
N ARG A 40 -12.97 -16.34 25.79
CA ARG A 40 -14.24 -15.66 25.53
C ARG A 40 -14.17 -14.86 24.24
N PRO A 41 -15.24 -14.79 23.43
CA PRO A 41 -15.30 -13.92 22.27
C PRO A 41 -15.02 -12.47 22.64
N ALA A 42 -14.26 -11.74 21.80
CA ALA A 42 -13.94 -10.34 22.03
C ALA A 42 -15.19 -9.46 22.27
N LYS A 43 -16.31 -9.77 21.59
CA LYS A 43 -17.60 -9.06 21.76
C LYS A 43 -18.17 -9.20 23.18
N GLU A 44 -17.85 -10.28 23.90
CA GLU A 44 -18.31 -10.51 25.27
C GLU A 44 -17.37 -9.90 26.32
N PHE A 45 -16.11 -9.68 25.95
CA PHE A 45 -15.10 -9.09 26.81
C PHE A 45 -15.10 -7.55 26.74
N PHE A 46 -15.20 -7.00 25.53
CA PHE A 46 -15.22 -5.56 25.31
C PHE A 46 -16.64 -5.00 25.35
N GLY A 47 -16.78 -3.76 25.84
CA GLY A 47 -18.04 -3.01 25.72
C GLY A 47 -18.43 -2.77 24.27
N ALA A 48 -19.72 -2.56 24.01
CA ALA A 48 -20.28 -2.44 22.66
C ALA A 48 -19.56 -1.39 21.80
N ALA A 49 -19.35 -0.19 22.34
CA ALA A 49 -18.66 0.89 21.63
C ALA A 49 -17.20 0.55 21.28
N THR A 50 -16.48 -0.11 22.19
CA THR A 50 -15.09 -0.53 21.96
C THR A 50 -15.02 -1.62 20.90
N PHE A 51 -15.92 -2.61 20.97
CA PHE A 51 -15.99 -3.67 19.98
C PHE A 51 -16.34 -3.13 18.59
N GLU A 52 -17.34 -2.25 18.49
CA GLU A 52 -17.70 -1.60 17.22
C GLU A 52 -16.53 -0.83 16.64
N GLY A 53 -15.83 -0.01 17.42
CA GLY A 53 -14.66 0.73 16.98
C GLY A 53 -13.54 -0.17 16.43
N MET A 54 -13.27 -1.31 17.05
CA MET A 54 -12.29 -2.28 16.55
C MET A 54 -12.71 -2.92 15.23
N VAL A 55 -14.00 -3.27 15.10
CA VAL A 55 -14.54 -3.86 13.86
C VAL A 55 -14.52 -2.83 12.73
N SER A 56 -14.79 -1.56 13.00
CA SER A 56 -14.72 -0.47 12.01
C SER A 56 -13.31 -0.27 11.43
N LEU A 57 -12.26 -0.64 12.17
CA LEU A 57 -10.87 -0.58 11.68
C LEU A 57 -10.52 -1.73 10.74
N LYS A 58 -11.34 -2.79 10.71
CA LYS A 58 -11.08 -3.97 9.89
C LYS A 58 -11.50 -3.71 8.45
N ARG A 59 -10.53 -3.39 7.60
CA ARG A 59 -10.73 -3.32 6.14
C ARG A 59 -11.28 -4.64 5.61
N LYS A 60 -12.18 -4.55 4.64
CA LYS A 60 -12.69 -5.74 3.96
C LYS A 60 -11.56 -6.37 3.13
N PRO A 61 -11.47 -7.71 3.03
CA PRO A 61 -10.56 -8.36 2.11
C PRO A 61 -10.74 -7.81 0.69
N GLY A 62 -9.67 -7.27 0.09
CA GLY A 62 -9.69 -6.62 -1.22
C GLY A 62 -9.89 -5.10 -1.21
N GLU A 63 -10.15 -4.49 -0.05
CA GLU A 63 -10.30 -3.04 0.07
C GLU A 63 -8.93 -2.35 -0.02
N ARG A 64 -8.68 -1.65 -1.14
CA ARG A 64 -7.45 -0.89 -1.34
C ARG A 64 -7.43 0.30 -0.37
N GLY A 65 -6.32 0.45 0.35
CA GLY A 65 -6.14 1.61 1.23
C GLY A 65 -6.18 2.95 0.46
N PRO A 66 -6.36 4.08 1.15
CA PRO A 66 -6.38 5.41 0.55
C PRO A 66 -5.19 5.60 -0.40
N GLN A 67 -5.48 6.08 -1.61
CA GLN A 67 -4.43 6.34 -2.59
C GLN A 67 -3.55 7.49 -2.08
N LYS A 68 -2.26 7.21 -1.89
CA LYS A 68 -1.29 8.12 -1.24
C LYS A 68 -0.87 9.33 -2.08
N SER A 69 -1.33 9.47 -3.33
CA SER A 69 -0.94 10.57 -4.22
C SER A 69 -2.15 11.19 -4.90
N ALA A 70 -2.07 12.50 -5.17
CA ALA A 70 -3.05 13.21 -6.00
C ALA A 70 -3.26 12.45 -7.32
N VAL A 71 -4.52 12.28 -7.70
CA VAL A 71 -4.89 11.58 -8.94
C VAL A 71 -4.60 12.53 -10.10
N LYS A 72 -3.91 12.05 -11.15
CA LYS A 72 -3.76 12.82 -12.39
C LYS A 72 -5.15 13.17 -12.93
N GLU A 73 -5.41 14.42 -13.23
CA GLU A 73 -6.70 14.85 -13.77
C GLU A 73 -6.81 14.44 -15.25
N ARG A 74 -7.90 13.76 -15.61
CA ARG A 74 -8.17 13.38 -16.99
C ARG A 74 -8.89 14.51 -17.70
N ILE A 75 -8.15 15.29 -18.49
CA ILE A 75 -8.69 16.36 -19.32
C ILE A 75 -8.69 15.98 -20.82
N THR A 76 -9.58 16.59 -21.59
CA THR A 76 -9.62 16.45 -23.06
C THR A 76 -9.05 17.71 -23.71
N ILE A 77 -7.84 17.62 -24.27
CA ILE A 77 -7.17 18.72 -25.00
C ILE A 77 -6.89 18.32 -26.45
N ARG A 78 -6.81 19.31 -27.34
CA ARG A 78 -6.36 19.11 -28.74
C ARG A 78 -4.89 19.49 -28.85
N LEU A 79 -4.10 18.61 -29.46
CA LEU A 79 -2.67 18.82 -29.69
C LEU A 79 -2.38 18.70 -31.19
N SER A 80 -1.32 19.36 -31.66
CA SER A 80 -0.89 19.29 -33.06
C SER A 80 -0.62 17.84 -33.49
N PRO A 81 -1.05 17.42 -34.69
CA PRO A 81 -0.90 16.04 -35.17
C PRO A 81 0.54 15.53 -35.12
N ASP A 82 1.51 16.39 -35.45
CA ASP A 82 2.93 16.02 -35.45
C ASP A 82 3.47 15.69 -34.06
N ILE A 83 3.04 16.43 -33.04
CA ILE A 83 3.41 16.18 -31.63
C ILE A 83 2.86 14.83 -31.20
N VAL A 84 1.57 14.60 -31.44
CA VAL A 84 0.90 13.34 -31.07
C VAL A 84 1.53 12.15 -31.78
N SER A 85 1.85 12.29 -33.07
CA SER A 85 2.51 11.25 -33.87
C SER A 85 3.87 10.85 -33.29
N ARG A 86 4.72 11.84 -32.96
CA ARG A 86 6.05 11.61 -32.37
C ARG A 86 5.97 10.89 -31.03
N PHE A 87 5.08 11.33 -30.13
CA PHE A 87 4.91 10.67 -28.85
C PHE A 87 4.34 9.25 -29.03
N ARG A 88 3.32 9.04 -29.87
CA ARG A 88 2.77 7.70 -30.11
C ARG A 88 3.79 6.71 -30.66
N ALA A 89 4.70 7.17 -31.52
CA ALA A 89 5.80 6.35 -32.05
C ALA A 89 6.76 5.84 -30.95
N SER A 90 6.80 6.48 -29.78
CA SER A 90 7.57 6.00 -28.62
C SER A 90 6.98 4.76 -27.92
N GLY A 91 5.83 4.28 -28.38
CA GLY A 91 5.22 3.03 -27.90
C GLY A 91 4.44 3.19 -26.58
N PRO A 92 4.22 2.08 -25.85
CA PRO A 92 3.50 2.08 -24.58
C PRO A 92 4.08 3.11 -23.59
N GLY A 93 3.19 3.85 -22.91
CA GLY A 93 3.58 4.90 -21.98
C GLY A 93 3.79 6.28 -22.60
N TRP A 94 3.51 6.48 -23.90
CA TRP A 94 3.65 7.80 -24.54
C TRP A 94 2.86 8.92 -23.85
N GLN A 95 1.71 8.62 -23.25
CA GLN A 95 0.93 9.58 -22.45
C GLN A 95 1.64 9.99 -21.14
N ALA A 96 2.43 9.09 -20.55
CA ALA A 96 3.24 9.46 -19.39
C ALA A 96 4.44 10.31 -19.82
N ARG A 97 5.02 10.03 -20.99
CA ARG A 97 6.13 10.83 -21.54
C ARG A 97 5.72 12.24 -21.94
N ILE A 98 4.51 12.44 -22.48
CA ILE A 98 4.03 13.80 -22.79
C ILE A 98 3.76 14.59 -21.51
N ASP A 99 3.22 13.95 -20.47
CA ASP A 99 3.04 14.55 -19.15
C ASP A 99 4.38 14.96 -18.51
N GLU A 100 5.39 14.09 -18.59
CA GLU A 100 6.76 14.39 -18.12
C GLU A 100 7.40 15.54 -18.91
N ALA A 101 7.24 15.56 -20.24
CA ALA A 101 7.74 16.65 -21.07
C ALA A 101 7.08 18.01 -20.74
N LEU A 102 5.78 18.01 -20.46
CA LEU A 102 5.07 19.22 -20.03
C LEU A 102 5.53 19.67 -18.63
N ALA A 103 5.74 18.73 -17.71
CA ALA A 103 6.25 19.02 -16.38
C ALA A 103 7.69 19.59 -16.41
N ASP A 104 8.55 19.01 -17.25
CA ASP A 104 9.92 19.48 -17.48
C ASP A 104 9.92 20.90 -18.08
N TRP A 105 9.08 21.15 -19.08
CA TRP A 105 8.94 22.48 -19.68
C TRP A 105 8.51 23.54 -18.65
N LEU A 106 7.52 23.22 -17.80
CA LEU A 106 7.04 24.09 -16.72
C LEU A 106 8.08 24.32 -15.61
N SER A 107 9.13 23.50 -15.52
CA SER A 107 10.21 23.74 -14.55
C SER A 107 11.14 24.88 -14.97
N ALA A 108 11.17 25.18 -16.27
CA ALA A 108 12.06 26.18 -16.87
C ALA A 108 11.33 27.37 -17.51
N HIS A 109 10.03 27.28 -17.75
CA HIS A 109 9.22 28.29 -18.45
C HIS A 109 7.88 28.54 -17.77
N SER A 110 7.35 29.76 -17.91
CA SER A 110 5.96 30.07 -17.54
C SER A 110 5.00 29.94 -18.73
N PRO A 111 3.78 29.38 -18.55
CA PRO A 111 2.74 29.40 -19.58
C PRO A 111 2.42 30.79 -20.13
N ASP A 112 2.63 31.85 -19.33
CA ASP A 112 2.37 33.25 -19.72
C ASP A 112 3.32 33.74 -20.82
N GLU A 113 4.43 33.03 -21.06
CA GLU A 113 5.39 33.33 -22.13
C GLU A 113 4.89 32.89 -23.52
N LEU A 114 3.89 32.01 -23.57
CA LEU A 114 3.34 31.51 -24.82
C LEU A 114 2.19 32.41 -25.29
N SER A 115 2.19 32.81 -26.56
CA SER A 115 1.00 33.44 -27.16
C SER A 115 -0.02 32.38 -27.58
N ALA A 116 -1.25 32.53 -27.12
CA ALA A 116 -2.38 31.68 -27.50
C ALA A 116 -2.81 31.83 -28.97
#